data_AF-A0A4P5THS4-F1
#
_entry.id   AF-A0A4P5THS4-F1
#
_cell.length_a   1.000
_cell.length_b   1.000
_cell.length_c   1.000
_cell.angle_alpha   90.00
_cell.angle_beta   90.00
_cell.angle_gamma   90.00
#
_symmetry.space_group_name_H-M   'P 1'
#
loop_
_entity.id
_entity.type
_entity.pdbx_description
1 polymer ?
#
loop_
_entity_poly.entity_id
_entity_poly.type
_entity_poly.pdbx_seq_one_letter_code
_entity_poly.pdbx_strand_id
1 'polypeptide(L)'
;MSGDNGPTKPKEEMLREMVKNYYPEIDECIDTVALNDLALKISIEQHIVPSETPIEWVDRMLNEMILSSQRLATYVPRKGNFNAVYFSAEAEDSTPEIIEGRLAWQNYCRSVTYIPIKSTHMRMLELEPSKVITAAIDAVLDD
;
A
#
# COMPACT_ATOMS: atom_id res chain seq x y z
N MET A 1 4.88 -9.06 29.21
CA MET A 1 3.57 -8.66 28.65
C MET A 1 3.43 -9.41 27.35
N SER A 2 2.45 -10.31 27.29
CA SER A 2 2.19 -11.19 26.15
C SER A 2 1.86 -10.34 24.93
N GLY A 3 2.64 -10.47 23.87
CA GLY A 3 2.34 -9.88 22.57
C GLY A 3 1.12 -10.59 22.01
N ASP A 4 -0.03 -9.93 22.11
CA ASP A 4 -1.23 -10.34 21.40
C ASP A 4 -0.96 -10.06 19.92
N ASN A 5 -0.39 -11.04 19.23
CA ASN A 5 -0.35 -11.07 17.78
C ASN A 5 -1.81 -11.21 17.36
N GLY A 6 -2.44 -10.08 17.01
CA GLY A 6 -3.81 -10.09 16.50
C GLY A 6 -3.97 -11.19 15.44
N PRO A 7 -5.11 -11.90 15.41
CA PRO A 7 -5.27 -13.05 14.52
C PRO A 7 -5.02 -12.59 13.09
N THR A 8 -4.02 -13.18 12.43
CA THR A 8 -3.86 -13.05 10.98
C THR A 8 -5.17 -13.52 10.36
N LYS A 9 -5.88 -12.60 9.69
CA LYS A 9 -7.13 -12.89 9.00
C LYS A 9 -6.92 -14.07 8.03
N PRO A 10 -7.85 -15.01 7.94
CA PRO A 10 -7.81 -16.06 6.91
C PRO A 10 -7.69 -15.45 5.51
N LYS A 11 -6.93 -16.10 4.63
CA LYS A 11 -6.73 -15.64 3.23
C LYS A 11 -8.03 -15.31 2.50
N GLU A 12 -9.06 -16.12 2.73
CA GLU A 12 -10.37 -15.93 2.12
C GLU A 12 -11.04 -14.63 2.58
N GLU A 13 -10.89 -14.27 3.86
CA GLU A 13 -11.40 -13.01 4.39
C GLU A 13 -10.67 -11.82 3.76
N MET A 14 -9.35 -11.91 3.61
CA MET A 14 -8.55 -10.88 2.93
C MET A 14 -8.94 -10.73 1.45
N LEU A 15 -9.18 -11.84 0.75
CA LEU A 15 -9.68 -11.84 -0.62
C LEU A 15 -11.05 -11.15 -0.71
N ARG A 16 -11.97 -11.49 0.19
CA ARG A 16 -13.30 -10.89 0.22
C ARG A 16 -13.24 -9.40 0.51
N GLU A 17 -12.41 -8.96 1.44
CA GLU A 17 -12.20 -7.53 1.72
C GLU A 17 -11.65 -6.80 0.49
N MET A 18 -10.62 -7.35 -0.14
CA MET A 18 -10.05 -6.79 -1.36
C MET A 18 -11.10 -6.64 -2.46
N VAL A 19 -11.92 -7.67 -2.69
CA VAL A 19 -12.94 -7.63 -3.74
C VAL A 19 -14.11 -6.72 -3.37
N LYS A 20 -14.57 -6.71 -2.10
CA LYS A 20 -15.66 -5.85 -1.61
C LYS A 20 -15.34 -4.36 -1.76
N ASN A 21 -14.07 -3.97 -1.64
CA ASN A 21 -13.66 -2.58 -1.86
C ASN A 21 -13.94 -2.07 -3.29
N TYR A 22 -13.97 -2.97 -4.29
CA TYR A 22 -14.23 -2.62 -5.69
C TYR A 22 -15.62 -3.05 -6.17
N TYR A 23 -16.18 -4.09 -5.56
CA TYR A 23 -17.53 -4.60 -5.82
C TYR A 23 -18.31 -4.73 -4.50
N PRO A 24 -18.88 -3.63 -3.97
CA PRO A 24 -19.55 -3.64 -2.66
C PRO A 24 -20.78 -4.56 -2.59
N GLU A 25 -21.44 -4.75 -3.73
CA GLU A 25 -22.65 -5.56 -3.91
C GLU A 25 -22.36 -7.05 -4.16
N ILE A 26 -21.11 -7.50 -3.97
CA ILE A 26 -20.75 -8.90 -4.25
C ILE A 26 -21.41 -9.87 -3.27
N ASP A 27 -21.92 -10.98 -3.81
CA ASP A 27 -22.58 -12.04 -3.03
C ASP A 27 -21.63 -12.62 -1.98
N GLU A 28 -22.08 -12.73 -0.72
CA GLU A 28 -21.31 -13.35 0.35
C GLU A 28 -21.10 -14.86 0.12
N CYS A 29 -21.96 -15.50 -0.67
CA CYS A 29 -21.87 -16.92 -1.03
C CYS A 29 -20.95 -17.19 -2.24
N ILE A 30 -20.28 -16.17 -2.80
CA ILE A 30 -19.34 -16.40 -3.90
C ILE A 30 -18.25 -17.39 -3.49
N ASP A 31 -17.92 -18.31 -4.41
CA ASP A 31 -16.89 -19.31 -4.16
C ASP A 31 -15.47 -18.73 -4.23
N THR A 32 -14.51 -19.46 -3.68
CA THR A 32 -13.12 -19.03 -3.59
C THR A 32 -12.47 -18.88 -4.96
N VAL A 33 -12.87 -19.65 -5.98
CA VAL A 33 -12.26 -19.58 -7.32
C VAL A 33 -12.66 -18.26 -7.99
N ALA A 34 -13.95 -17.94 -7.97
CA ALA A 34 -14.48 -16.69 -8.50
C ALA A 34 -13.94 -15.47 -7.74
N LEU A 35 -13.70 -15.57 -6.43
CA LEU A 35 -13.01 -14.52 -5.66
C LEU A 35 -11.58 -14.28 -6.14
N ASN A 36 -10.82 -15.35 -6.41
CA ASN A 36 -9.46 -15.20 -6.93
C ASN A 36 -9.48 -14.55 -8.32
N ASP A 37 -10.41 -14.96 -9.19
CA ASP A 37 -10.54 -14.39 -10.54
C ASP A 37 -10.87 -12.89 -10.49
N LEU A 38 -11.78 -12.49 -9.59
CA LEU A 38 -12.10 -11.08 -9.39
C LEU A 38 -10.93 -10.30 -8.79
N ALA A 39 -10.21 -10.87 -7.83
CA ALA A 39 -9.03 -10.24 -7.24
C ALA A 39 -7.91 -10.02 -8.28
N LEU A 40 -7.67 -11.02 -9.14
CA LEU A 40 -6.72 -10.89 -10.25
C LEU A 40 -7.18 -9.81 -11.24
N LYS A 41 -8.46 -9.84 -11.63
CA LYS A 41 -9.04 -8.86 -12.55
C LYS A 41 -8.88 -7.43 -12.02
N ILE A 42 -9.23 -7.19 -10.76
CA ILE A 42 -9.01 -5.90 -10.09
C ILE A 42 -7.53 -5.52 -10.16
N SER A 43 -6.63 -6.45 -9.83
CA SER A 43 -5.19 -6.19 -9.83
C SER A 43 -4.67 -5.78 -11.21
N ILE A 44 -5.19 -6.37 -12.28
CA ILE A 44 -4.84 -6.01 -13.67
C ILE A 44 -5.43 -4.64 -14.02
N GLU A 45 -6.71 -4.39 -13.70
CA GLU A 45 -7.40 -3.12 -13.96
C GLU A 45 -6.76 -1.94 -13.21
N GLN A 46 -6.22 -2.20 -12.02
CA GLN A 46 -5.49 -1.23 -11.21
C GLN A 46 -3.99 -1.14 -11.57
N HIS A 47 -3.54 -1.86 -12.60
CA HIS A 47 -2.14 -1.93 -13.04
C HIS A 47 -1.15 -2.37 -11.94
N ILE A 48 -1.63 -3.16 -10.96
CA ILE A 48 -0.79 -3.78 -9.93
C ILE A 48 0.04 -4.91 -10.54
N VAL A 49 -0.54 -5.63 -11.51
CA VAL A 49 0.12 -6.75 -12.21
C VAL A 49 -0.14 -6.69 -13.73
N PRO A 50 0.73 -7.29 -14.56
CA PRO A 50 0.50 -7.41 -16.01
C PRO A 50 -0.76 -8.21 -16.38
N SER A 51 -1.31 -7.97 -17.57
CA SER A 51 -2.47 -8.70 -18.10
C SER A 51 -2.26 -10.21 -18.26
N GLU A 52 -1.02 -10.66 -18.43
CA GLU A 52 -0.69 -12.08 -18.59
C GLU A 52 -0.46 -12.80 -17.25
N THR A 53 -0.71 -12.12 -16.13
CA THR A 53 -0.45 -12.68 -14.80
C THR A 53 -1.35 -13.88 -14.54
N PRO A 54 -0.78 -15.04 -14.16
CA PRO A 54 -1.56 -16.25 -13.95
C PRO A 54 -2.25 -16.22 -12.57
N ILE A 55 -3.36 -16.96 -12.43
CA ILE A 55 -4.22 -16.91 -11.23
C ILE A 55 -3.52 -17.36 -9.95
N GLU A 56 -2.53 -18.26 -10.05
CA GLU A 56 -1.73 -18.74 -8.92
C GLU A 56 -0.90 -17.62 -8.27
N TRP A 57 -0.76 -16.47 -8.95
CA TRP A 57 -0.10 -15.30 -8.40
C TRP A 57 -0.90 -14.66 -7.25
N VAL A 58 -2.23 -14.78 -7.26
CA VAL A 58 -3.10 -14.23 -6.20
C VAL A 58 -2.74 -14.86 -4.85
N ASP A 59 -2.52 -16.18 -4.82
CA ASP A 59 -2.12 -16.89 -3.61
C ASP A 59 -0.76 -16.43 -3.07
N ARG A 60 0.19 -16.13 -3.97
CA ARG A 60 1.50 -15.58 -3.61
C ARG A 60 1.38 -14.16 -3.07
N MET A 61 0.56 -13.32 -3.70
CA MET A 61 0.28 -11.97 -3.26
C MET A 61 -0.28 -11.96 -1.83
N LEU A 62 -1.30 -12.78 -1.56
CA LEU A 62 -1.90 -12.88 -0.22
C LEU A 62 -0.90 -13.37 0.83
N ASN A 63 -0.07 -14.36 0.47
CA ASN A 63 1.00 -14.83 1.35
C ASN A 63 1.99 -13.71 1.69
N GLU A 64 2.44 -12.94 0.70
CA GLU A 64 3.34 -11.82 0.93
C GLU A 64 2.68 -10.68 1.73
N MET A 65 1.38 -10.43 1.54
CA MET A 65 0.63 -9.48 2.37
C MET A 65 0.58 -9.91 3.83
N ILE A 66 0.30 -11.20 4.09
CA ILE A 66 0.30 -11.78 5.43
C ILE A 66 1.69 -11.66 6.06
N LEU A 67 2.74 -12.10 5.35
CA LEU A 67 4.11 -12.06 5.84
C LEU A 67 4.58 -10.62 6.09
N SER A 68 4.24 -9.67 5.21
CA SER A 68 4.56 -8.26 5.38
C SER A 68 3.87 -7.67 6.61
N SER A 69 2.60 -8.01 6.81
CA SER A 69 1.83 -7.58 7.98
C SER A 69 2.43 -8.12 9.28
N GLN A 70 2.83 -9.40 9.30
CA GLN A 70 3.52 -10.01 10.44
C GLN A 70 4.86 -9.34 10.73
N ARG A 71 5.66 -9.05 9.69
CA ARG A 71 6.94 -8.34 9.84
C ARG A 71 6.73 -6.94 10.41
N LEU A 72 5.77 -6.19 9.87
CA LEU A 72 5.43 -4.84 10.34
C LEU A 72 4.89 -4.85 11.78
N ALA A 73 4.04 -5.81 12.15
CA ALA A 73 3.47 -5.91 13.49
C ALA A 73 4.52 -6.10 14.59
N THR A 74 5.65 -6.73 14.26
CA THR A 74 6.76 -6.93 15.21
C THR A 74 7.79 -5.81 15.21
N TYR A 75 7.71 -4.89 14.24
CA TYR A 75 8.70 -3.84 14.08
C TYR A 75 8.32 -2.61 14.91
N VAL A 76 9.17 -2.26 15.88
CA VAL A 76 9.06 -1.01 16.65
C VAL A 76 10.19 -0.07 16.22
N PRO A 77 9.93 0.89 15.31
CA PRO A 77 10.94 1.83 14.88
C PRO A 77 11.39 2.75 16.01
N ARG A 78 12.70 2.94 16.15
CA ARG A 78 13.27 3.99 17.01
C ARG A 78 13.42 5.26 16.20
N LYS A 79 13.28 6.42 16.87
CA LYS A 79 13.55 7.71 16.24
C LYS A 79 15.02 7.78 15.80
N GLY A 80 15.23 8.06 14.52
CA GLY A 80 16.55 8.25 13.91
C GLY A 80 16.96 9.71 13.83
N ASN A 81 18.26 9.95 13.70
CA ASN A 81 18.85 11.28 13.53
C ASN A 81 19.07 11.60 12.04
N PHE A 82 18.04 11.42 11.22
CA PHE A 82 18.08 11.72 9.78
C PHE A 82 16.90 12.58 9.35
N ASN A 83 17.09 13.34 8.29
CA ASN A 83 16.03 14.08 7.61
C ASN A 83 15.41 13.19 6.54
N ALA A 84 14.12 13.33 6.28
CA ALA A 84 13.43 12.60 5.22
C ALA A 84 12.70 13.55 4.27
N VAL A 85 12.62 13.15 3.01
CA VAL A 85 11.69 13.72 2.03
C VAL A 85 10.60 12.69 1.81
N TYR A 86 9.35 13.09 2.05
CA TYR A 86 8.19 12.22 1.93
C TYR A 86 7.32 12.65 0.75
N PHE A 87 7.26 11.82 -0.29
CA PHE A 87 6.40 12.06 -1.44
C PHE A 87 5.02 11.45 -1.19
N SER A 88 3.98 12.27 -1.16
CA SER A 88 2.60 11.83 -0.90
C SER A 88 1.77 11.79 -2.17
N ALA A 89 1.13 10.66 -2.46
CA ALA A 89 0.12 10.53 -3.52
C ALA A 89 -1.12 11.38 -3.21
N GLU A 90 -1.27 12.52 -3.88
CA GLU A 90 -2.36 13.49 -3.68
C GLU A 90 -3.68 13.00 -4.29
N ALA A 91 -3.63 12.16 -5.34
CA ALA A 91 -4.83 11.63 -5.99
C ALA A 91 -5.43 10.40 -5.26
N GLU A 92 -4.83 9.98 -4.14
CA GLU A 92 -5.35 8.91 -3.30
C GLU A 92 -6.46 9.43 -2.37
N ASP A 93 -7.52 8.64 -2.18
CA ASP A 93 -8.53 8.95 -1.17
C ASP A 93 -7.89 9.11 0.22
N SER A 94 -8.22 10.22 0.88
CA SER A 94 -7.54 10.66 2.10
C SER A 94 -8.49 10.53 3.28
N THR A 95 -8.57 9.35 3.89
CA THR A 95 -9.27 9.20 5.17
C THR A 95 -8.44 9.84 6.30
N PRO A 96 -9.07 10.24 7.43
CA PRO A 96 -8.34 10.76 8.59
C PRO A 96 -7.21 9.83 9.07
N GLU A 97 -7.44 8.52 9.05
CA GLU A 97 -6.46 7.51 9.44
C GLU A 97 -5.24 7.49 8.51
N ILE A 98 -5.46 7.63 7.20
CA ILE A 98 -4.38 7.72 6.20
C ILE A 98 -3.55 8.99 6.43
N ILE A 99 -4.21 10.12 6.72
CA ILE A 99 -3.53 11.40 6.99
C ILE A 99 -2.68 11.29 8.26
N GLU A 100 -3.22 10.72 9.34
CA GLU A 100 -2.48 10.50 10.58
C GLU A 100 -1.25 9.61 10.34
N GLY A 101 -1.41 8.52 9.59
CA GLY A 101 -0.31 7.63 9.20
C GLY A 101 0.78 8.33 8.40
N ARG A 102 0.41 9.22 7.46
CA ARG A 102 1.37 10.02 6.68
C ARG A 102 2.18 10.96 7.59
N LEU A 103 1.52 11.66 8.51
CA LEU A 103 2.18 12.61 9.40
C LEU A 103 2.99 11.93 10.51
N ALA A 104 2.75 10.66 10.81
CA ALA A 104 3.48 9.89 11.82
C ALA A 104 5.00 9.79 11.54
N TRP A 105 5.46 10.01 10.30
CA TRP A 105 6.89 10.01 9.96
C TRP A 105 7.72 11.04 10.75
N GLN A 106 7.10 12.13 11.20
CA GLN A 106 7.76 13.11 12.08
C GLN A 106 8.18 12.54 13.45
N ASN A 107 7.57 11.44 13.87
CA ASN A 107 7.91 10.74 15.11
C ASN A 107 9.20 9.93 14.96
N TYR A 108 9.56 9.54 13.74
CA TYR A 108 10.71 8.68 13.44
C TYR A 108 11.91 9.44 12.88
N CYS A 109 11.70 10.60 12.25
CA CYS A 109 12.76 11.41 11.64
C CYS A 109 13.11 12.63 12.50
N ARG A 110 14.28 13.24 12.27
CA ARG A 110 14.62 14.54 12.85
C ARG A 110 13.75 15.64 12.25
N SER A 111 13.59 15.62 10.93
CA SER A 111 12.66 16.46 10.18
C SER A 111 12.14 15.70 8.96
N VAL A 112 10.97 16.10 8.47
CA VAL A 112 10.35 15.55 7.26
C VAL A 112 9.87 16.70 6.39
N THR A 113 10.25 16.69 5.12
CA THR A 113 9.71 17.58 4.08
C THR A 113 8.67 16.80 3.29
N TYR A 114 7.41 17.23 3.33
CA TYR A 114 6.33 16.57 2.61
C TYR A 114 6.12 17.23 1.24
N ILE A 115 6.11 16.43 0.18
CA ILE A 115 5.95 16.89 -1.20
C ILE A 115 4.76 16.16 -1.83
N PRO A 116 3.65 16.85 -2.17
CA PRO A 116 2.52 16.23 -2.83
C PRO A 116 2.83 15.94 -4.30
N ILE A 117 2.49 14.72 -4.74
CA ILE A 117 2.60 14.27 -6.12
C ILE A 117 1.18 14.00 -6.62
N LYS A 118 0.80 14.64 -7.74
CA LYS A 118 -0.52 14.51 -8.38
C LYS A 118 -0.67 13.16 -9.10
N SER A 119 -0.65 12.08 -8.33
CA SER A 119 -0.77 10.70 -8.78
C SER A 119 -1.31 9.84 -7.64
N THR A 120 -1.73 8.63 -7.96
CA THR A 120 -1.99 7.56 -6.97
C THR A 120 -0.68 6.84 -6.65
N HIS A 121 -0.61 6.16 -5.50
CA HIS A 121 0.57 5.46 -5.02
C HIS A 121 1.17 4.53 -6.10
N MET A 122 0.31 3.74 -6.74
CA MET A 122 0.70 2.79 -7.79
C MET A 122 1.29 3.46 -9.04
N ARG A 123 0.93 4.72 -9.28
CA ARG A 123 1.30 5.47 -10.50
C ARG A 123 2.35 6.55 -10.24
N MET A 124 2.88 6.64 -9.02
CA MET A 124 3.87 7.68 -8.65
C MET A 124 5.20 7.54 -9.40
N LEU A 125 5.51 6.37 -9.96
CA LEU A 125 6.74 6.11 -10.71
C LEU A 125 6.54 6.13 -12.23
N GLU A 126 5.34 6.49 -12.71
CA GLU A 126 5.12 6.77 -14.13
C GLU A 126 5.86 8.05 -14.56
N LEU A 127 6.06 8.20 -15.87
CA LEU A 127 6.93 9.22 -16.47
C LEU A 127 6.70 10.66 -15.96
N GLU A 128 5.45 11.09 -15.84
CA GLU A 128 5.15 12.47 -15.43
C GLU A 128 5.33 12.69 -13.93
N PRO A 129 4.74 11.88 -13.03
CA PRO A 129 5.03 11.94 -11.59
C PRO A 129 6.51 11.77 -11.25
N SER A 130 7.22 10.87 -11.94
CA SER A 130 8.64 10.61 -11.66
C SER A 130 9.53 11.82 -11.95
N LYS A 131 9.23 12.61 -12.98
CA LYS A 131 9.96 13.86 -13.26
C LYS A 131 9.87 14.86 -12.11
N VAL A 132 8.68 14.98 -11.50
CA VAL A 132 8.46 15.86 -10.35
C VAL A 132 9.27 15.36 -9.14
N ILE A 133 9.26 14.05 -8.90
CA ILE A 133 10.06 13.42 -7.84
C ILE A 133 11.55 13.68 -8.07
N THR A 134 12.06 13.47 -9.27
CA THR A 134 13.47 13.71 -9.60
C THR A 134 13.86 15.17 -9.37
N ALA A 135 13.08 16.13 -9.88
CA ALA A 135 13.36 17.55 -9.69
C ALA A 135 13.36 17.95 -8.19
N ALA A 136 12.48 17.34 -7.40
CA ALA A 136 12.44 17.57 -5.96
C ALA A 136 13.63 16.95 -5.22
N ILE A 137 14.11 15.78 -5.65
CA ILE A 137 15.32 15.16 -5.10
C ILE A 137 16.54 16.03 -5.41
N ASP A 138 16.69 16.47 -6.66
CA ASP A 138 17.81 17.32 -7.08
C ASP A 138 17.84 18.62 -6.25
N ALA A 139 16.68 19.28 -6.08
CA ALA A 139 16.57 20.49 -5.28
C ALA A 139 16.92 20.30 -3.79
N VAL A 140 16.74 19.10 -3.22
CA VAL A 140 17.07 18.82 -1.81
C VAL A 140 18.52 18.38 -1.64
N LEU A 141 19.14 17.78 -2.66
CA LEU A 141 20.52 17.29 -2.59
C LEU A 141 21.55 18.33 -3.03
N ASP A 142 21.13 19.34 -3.79
CA ASP A 142 21.99 20.46 -4.23
C ASP A 142 22.14 21.58 -3.17
N ASP A 143 21.43 21.48 -2.03
CA ASP A 143 21.56 22.32 -0.82
C ASP A 143 22.58 21.78 0.19
#